data_AF-A0A8X7Q9E5-F1
#
_entry.id   AF-A0A8X7Q9E5-F1
#
_cell.length_a   1.000
_cell.length_b   1.000
_cell.length_c   1.000
_cell.angle_alpha   90.00
_cell.angle_beta   90.00
_cell.angle_gamma   90.00
#
_symmetry.space_group_name_H-M   'P 1'
#
loop_
_entity.id
_entity.type
_entity.pdbx_description
1 polymer ?
#
loop_
_entity_poly.entity_id
_entity_poly.type
_entity_poly.pdbx_seq_one_letter_code
_entity_poly.pdbx_strand_id
1 'polypeptide(L)'
;MQSLKSYLNLTSDVHWSDPDPCKWDGIICGESNRIKRILLRDKDITGTLPQDLGKLSNLVEVDLQDNDFSGPIPDLSGLQYLRLFNVEHNMLTGVVPPSFTGLKTLIVANLNNNFFQGPTPLFENSDAFVPIVNGNSFCLDTPGTPCDPRVETLLSIAESFGYPVKLAMAWSGNDPCDLWAGITCSGSDVTVVNLGGFELTGTISPSFSKLTSLETIDLSNNNLTGSIPTELTTLPMLRTLNVSINNINGAVPTFSGSVNVVTSGNADIGKDGPVSHPLVELLQKMNKD
;
A
#
# COMPACT_ATOMS: atom_id res chain seq x y z
N MET A 1 -15.06 7.63 11.10
CA MET A 1 -14.99 6.70 12.26
C MET A 1 -15.57 5.34 12.01
N GLN A 2 -16.81 5.20 11.54
CA GLN A 2 -17.32 3.84 11.21
C GLN A 2 -16.46 3.13 10.16
N SER A 3 -15.97 3.88 9.16
CA SER A 3 -14.94 3.39 8.24
C SER A 3 -13.67 2.96 8.98
N LEU A 4 -13.07 3.80 9.83
CA LEU A 4 -11.93 3.39 10.68
C LEU A 4 -12.20 2.07 11.40
N LYS A 5 -13.33 1.97 12.10
CA LYS A 5 -13.71 0.74 12.81
C LYS A 5 -13.78 -0.49 11.89
N SER A 6 -14.20 -0.38 10.63
CA SER A 6 -14.32 -1.55 9.74
C SER A 6 -12.99 -2.04 9.17
N TYR A 7 -11.92 -1.22 9.23
CA TYR A 7 -10.58 -1.59 8.79
C TYR A 7 -9.67 -2.08 9.93
N LEU A 8 -10.16 -2.01 11.17
CA LEU A 8 -9.44 -2.43 12.37
C LEU A 8 -10.07 -3.68 12.96
N ASN A 9 -9.23 -4.57 13.43
CA ASN A 9 -9.63 -5.69 14.24
C ASN A 9 -9.25 -5.34 15.69
N LEU A 10 -10.25 -4.88 16.42
CA LEU A 10 -10.13 -4.39 17.78
C LEU A 10 -10.16 -5.56 18.77
N THR A 11 -9.29 -5.50 19.77
CA THR A 11 -9.33 -6.39 20.93
C THR A 11 -10.55 -6.11 21.81
N SER A 12 -10.86 -7.05 22.70
CA SER A 12 -12.01 -6.92 23.61
C SER A 12 -11.89 -5.77 24.61
N ASP A 13 -10.69 -5.25 24.85
CA ASP A 13 -10.46 -4.12 25.77
C ASP A 13 -10.65 -2.75 25.10
N VAL A 14 -10.92 -2.70 23.78
CA VAL A 14 -11.22 -1.45 23.05
C VAL A 14 -12.72 -1.38 22.74
N HIS A 15 -13.45 -0.55 23.49
CA HIS A 15 -14.91 -0.48 23.41
C HIS A 15 -15.38 0.60 22.43
N TRP A 16 -15.61 0.20 21.19
CA TRP A 16 -16.11 1.09 20.12
C TRP A 16 -17.57 0.75 19.72
N SER A 17 -18.46 0.55 20.68
CA SER A 17 -19.84 0.12 20.43
C SER A 17 -20.88 1.25 20.46
N ASP A 18 -20.58 2.39 21.10
CA ASP A 18 -21.53 3.51 21.18
C ASP A 18 -21.74 4.13 19.78
N PRO A 19 -22.97 4.56 19.42
CA PRO A 19 -23.20 5.30 18.18
C PRO A 19 -22.39 6.60 18.08
N ASP A 20 -22.05 7.22 19.21
CA ASP A 20 -21.23 8.41 19.31
C ASP A 20 -19.73 8.05 19.46
N PRO A 21 -18.89 8.32 18.44
CA PRO A 21 -17.46 8.05 18.50
C PRO A 21 -16.72 8.81 19.59
N CYS A 22 -17.28 9.91 20.11
CA CYS A 22 -16.66 10.69 21.17
C CYS A 22 -16.65 9.99 22.53
N LYS A 23 -17.35 8.85 22.65
CA LYS A 23 -17.34 7.99 23.84
C LYS A 23 -16.50 6.73 23.67
N TRP A 24 -15.89 6.55 22.50
CA TRP A 24 -15.06 5.39 22.24
C TRP A 24 -13.74 5.49 22.98
N ASP A 25 -13.24 4.36 23.46
CA ASP A 25 -11.93 4.29 24.10
C ASP A 25 -10.85 4.88 23.17
N GLY A 26 -10.02 5.78 23.72
CA GLY A 26 -8.95 6.44 22.99
C GLY A 26 -9.37 7.59 22.07
N ILE A 27 -10.67 7.86 21.90
CA ILE A 27 -11.15 8.96 21.06
C ILE A 27 -11.45 10.19 21.93
N ILE A 28 -10.84 11.33 21.60
CA ILE A 28 -11.09 12.60 22.30
C ILE A 28 -11.66 13.61 21.31
N CYS A 29 -12.86 14.11 21.61
CA CYS A 29 -13.52 15.16 20.83
C CYS A 29 -13.32 16.55 21.45
N GLY A 30 -13.30 17.57 20.60
CA GLY A 30 -13.31 18.98 21.01
C GLY A 30 -14.72 19.51 21.26
N GLU A 31 -14.82 20.81 21.54
CA GLU A 31 -16.06 21.50 21.89
C GLU A 31 -17.17 21.40 20.82
N SER A 32 -16.79 21.20 19.55
CA SER A 32 -17.71 21.02 18.42
C SER A 32 -18.17 19.57 18.21
N ASN A 33 -17.90 18.68 19.16
CA ASN A 33 -18.09 17.22 19.05
C ASN A 33 -17.36 16.62 17.83
N ARG A 34 -16.28 17.28 17.39
CA ARG A 34 -15.40 16.81 16.33
C ARG A 34 -14.18 16.15 16.95
N ILE A 35 -13.76 15.03 16.37
CA ILE A 35 -12.62 14.27 16.86
C ILE A 35 -11.34 15.09 16.69
N LYS A 36 -10.59 15.16 17.77
CA LYS A 36 -9.34 15.92 17.90
C LYS A 36 -8.17 15.00 18.22
N ARG A 37 -8.43 14.04 19.13
CA ARG A 37 -7.55 13.02 19.73
C ARG A 37 -7.79 11.60 19.18
N ILE A 38 -6.82 10.86 18.64
CA ILE A 38 -6.90 9.39 18.59
C ILE A 38 -5.70 8.82 19.35
N LEU A 39 -5.95 8.15 20.47
CA LEU A 39 -4.95 7.64 21.41
C LEU A 39 -5.20 6.15 21.68
N LEU A 40 -4.56 5.27 20.91
CA LEU A 40 -4.77 3.82 20.95
C LEU A 40 -3.45 3.08 21.15
N ARG A 41 -2.56 3.60 22.00
CA ARG A 41 -1.27 2.97 22.31
C ARG A 41 -1.45 1.62 23.03
N ASP A 42 -0.65 0.63 22.65
CA ASP A 42 -0.49 -0.64 23.39
C ASP A 42 -1.83 -1.37 23.56
N LYS A 43 -2.41 -1.76 22.41
CA LYS A 43 -3.75 -2.34 22.32
C LYS A 43 -3.85 -3.59 21.46
N ASP A 44 -2.73 -4.14 21.00
CA ASP A 44 -2.68 -5.31 20.11
C ASP A 44 -3.64 -5.16 18.90
N ILE A 45 -3.85 -3.93 18.41
CA ILE A 45 -4.78 -3.66 17.32
C ILE A 45 -4.12 -4.05 16.01
N THR A 46 -4.82 -4.88 15.24
CA THR A 46 -4.43 -5.24 13.86
C THR A 46 -5.34 -4.52 12.86
N GLY A 47 -4.89 -4.42 11.61
CA GLY A 47 -5.66 -3.80 10.52
C GLY A 47 -4.85 -2.78 9.75
N THR A 48 -5.54 -1.92 9.00
CA THR A 48 -4.90 -0.86 8.19
C THR A 48 -5.49 0.51 8.47
N LEU A 49 -4.71 1.56 8.20
CA LEU A 49 -5.18 2.93 8.26
C LEU A 49 -6.00 3.27 7.00
N PRO A 50 -7.31 3.56 7.08
CA PRO A 50 -8.13 3.81 5.90
C PRO A 50 -7.97 5.24 5.38
N GLN A 51 -8.26 5.43 4.09
CA GLN A 51 -8.28 6.74 3.43
C GLN A 51 -9.20 7.77 4.11
N ASP A 52 -10.26 7.30 4.78
CA ASP A 52 -11.18 8.18 5.51
C ASP A 52 -10.54 8.85 6.75
N LEU A 53 -9.36 8.40 7.19
CA LEU A 53 -8.60 9.08 8.24
C LEU A 53 -8.30 10.53 7.84
N GLY A 54 -7.92 10.77 6.58
CA GLY A 54 -7.66 12.11 6.04
C GLY A 54 -8.88 13.06 6.05
N LYS A 55 -10.10 12.54 6.26
CA LYS A 55 -11.32 13.35 6.36
C LYS A 55 -11.55 13.94 7.75
N LEU A 56 -10.75 13.55 8.75
CA LEU A 56 -10.86 14.06 10.12
C LEU A 56 -10.17 15.42 10.26
N SER A 57 -10.70 16.44 9.57
CA SER A 57 -10.07 17.76 9.44
C SER A 57 -9.85 18.55 10.75
N ASN A 58 -10.27 18.06 11.91
CA ASN A 58 -10.01 18.68 13.23
C ASN A 58 -8.99 17.89 14.06
N LEU A 59 -8.44 16.82 13.49
CA LEU A 59 -7.51 15.94 14.17
C LEU A 59 -6.19 16.69 14.42
N VAL A 60 -5.73 16.65 15.66
CA VAL A 60 -4.51 17.30 16.13
C VAL A 60 -3.45 16.26 16.48
N GLU A 61 -3.86 15.08 16.93
CA GLU A 61 -2.95 14.05 17.40
C GLU A 61 -3.48 12.66 17.08
N VAL A 62 -2.56 11.84 16.57
CA VAL A 62 -2.73 10.41 16.33
C VAL A 62 -1.57 9.71 17.02
N ASP A 63 -1.87 8.91 18.03
CA ASP A 63 -0.91 8.06 18.74
C ASP A 63 -1.42 6.61 18.72
N LEU A 64 -0.77 5.81 17.88
CA LEU A 64 -1.09 4.40 17.61
C LEU A 64 0.10 3.48 17.90
N GLN A 65 1.10 3.98 18.64
CA GLN A 65 2.34 3.24 18.88
C GLN A 65 2.10 1.92 19.62
N ASP A 66 3.03 0.97 19.47
CA ASP A 66 2.99 -0.34 20.10
C ASP A 66 1.70 -1.12 19.74
N ASN A 67 1.50 -1.38 18.44
CA ASN A 67 0.37 -2.16 17.91
C ASN A 67 0.82 -2.96 16.67
N ASP A 68 -0.12 -3.59 15.98
CA ASP A 68 0.11 -4.41 14.79
C ASP A 68 -0.55 -3.80 13.52
N PHE A 69 -0.62 -2.47 13.44
CA PHE A 69 -1.15 -1.80 12.23
C PHE A 69 -0.24 -2.09 11.03
N SER A 70 -0.83 -2.35 9.88
CA SER A 70 -0.15 -2.72 8.64
C SER A 70 -0.63 -1.88 7.46
N GLY A 71 0.04 -2.05 6.31
CA GLY A 71 -0.27 -1.29 5.09
C GLY A 71 0.29 0.14 5.12
N PRO A 72 0.02 0.92 4.06
CA PRO A 72 0.60 2.25 3.92
C PRO A 72 -0.10 3.32 4.77
N ILE A 73 0.61 4.43 5.00
CA ILE A 73 -0.02 5.67 5.46
C ILE A 73 -0.98 6.16 4.36
N PRO A 74 -2.26 6.42 4.66
CA PRO A 74 -3.23 6.90 3.67
C PRO A 74 -2.98 8.37 3.31
N ASP A 75 -3.76 8.92 2.37
CA ASP A 75 -3.69 10.35 2.10
C ASP A 75 -4.15 11.16 3.33
N LEU A 76 -3.23 11.97 3.88
CA LEU A 76 -3.48 12.82 5.05
C LEU A 76 -3.62 14.31 4.69
N SER A 77 -3.74 14.65 3.40
CA SER A 77 -3.83 16.04 2.91
C SER A 77 -4.91 16.89 3.58
N GLY A 78 -6.00 16.26 4.05
CA GLY A 78 -7.09 16.94 4.76
C GLY A 78 -6.84 17.27 6.24
N LEU A 79 -5.74 16.78 6.83
CA LEU A 79 -5.44 16.93 8.26
C LEU A 79 -4.69 18.22 8.59
N GLN A 80 -5.32 19.36 8.31
CA GLN A 80 -4.70 20.68 8.37
C GLN A 80 -4.25 21.13 9.77
N TYR A 81 -4.69 20.47 10.84
CA TYR A 81 -4.33 20.80 12.23
C TYR A 81 -3.48 19.72 12.90
N LEU A 82 -3.05 18.68 12.18
CA LEU A 82 -2.30 17.58 12.76
C LEU A 82 -0.93 18.07 13.21
N ARG A 83 -0.63 17.86 14.49
CA ARG A 83 0.63 18.26 15.14
C ARG A 83 1.48 17.07 15.54
N LEU A 84 0.86 15.96 15.92
CA LEU A 84 1.55 14.75 16.36
C LEU A 84 1.00 13.54 15.62
N PHE A 85 1.90 12.79 14.99
CA PHE A 85 1.61 11.50 14.38
C PHE A 85 2.65 10.50 14.86
N ASN A 86 2.23 9.58 15.74
CA ASN A 86 3.08 8.55 16.31
C ASN A 86 2.53 7.17 15.97
N VAL A 87 3.33 6.41 15.23
CA VAL A 87 3.03 5.04 14.79
C VAL A 87 4.22 4.11 15.07
N GLU A 88 5.09 4.49 16.01
CA GLU A 88 6.25 3.67 16.40
C GLU A 88 5.85 2.24 16.77
N HIS A 89 6.70 1.26 16.46
CA HIS A 89 6.46 -0.17 16.71
C HIS A 89 5.13 -0.64 16.14
N ASN A 90 5.07 -0.69 14.81
CA ASN A 90 3.96 -1.25 14.05
C ASN A 90 4.51 -2.02 12.85
N MET A 91 3.62 -2.53 12.00
CA MET A 91 3.97 -3.21 10.75
C MET A 91 3.61 -2.37 9.51
N LEU A 92 3.62 -1.05 9.61
CA LEU A 92 3.26 -0.18 8.49
C LEU A 92 4.29 -0.27 7.37
N THR A 93 3.81 -0.17 6.13
CA THR A 93 4.59 -0.45 4.91
C THR A 93 4.53 0.70 3.91
N GLY A 94 5.23 0.54 2.79
CA GLY A 94 5.11 1.42 1.63
C GLY A 94 5.86 2.74 1.77
N VAL A 95 5.71 3.59 0.77
CA VAL A 95 6.38 4.88 0.69
C VAL A 95 5.64 5.90 1.54
N VAL A 96 6.38 6.66 2.35
CA VAL A 96 5.81 7.75 3.16
C VAL A 96 5.25 8.84 2.21
N PRO A 97 3.94 9.13 2.23
CA PRO A 97 3.32 9.91 1.17
C PRO A 97 3.65 11.41 1.27
N PRO A 98 3.79 12.13 0.15
CA PRO A 98 3.99 13.58 0.14
C PRO A 98 2.88 14.37 0.85
N SER A 99 1.65 13.84 0.87
CA SER A 99 0.55 14.49 1.59
C SER A 99 0.71 14.45 3.11
N PHE A 100 1.57 13.58 3.63
CA PHE A 100 1.97 13.57 5.03
C PHE A 100 3.22 14.43 5.26
N THR A 101 4.25 14.30 4.42
CA THR A 101 5.49 15.10 4.59
C THR A 101 5.32 16.59 4.33
N GLY A 102 4.30 16.97 3.55
CA GLY A 102 3.90 18.36 3.28
C GLY A 102 3.01 19.00 4.36
N LEU A 103 2.66 18.29 5.44
CA LEU A 103 1.85 18.86 6.53
C LEU A 103 2.67 19.87 7.35
N LYS A 104 2.47 21.16 7.05
CA LYS A 104 3.18 22.28 7.70
C LYS A 104 2.85 22.47 9.18
N THR A 105 1.77 21.86 9.66
CA THR A 105 1.35 21.94 11.08
C THR A 105 1.99 20.85 11.94
N LEU A 106 2.62 19.86 11.31
CA LEU A 106 3.23 18.74 12.01
C LEU A 106 4.44 19.20 12.82
N ILE A 107 4.49 18.78 14.08
CA ILE A 107 5.56 19.08 15.03
C ILE A 107 6.36 17.82 15.35
N VAL A 108 5.66 16.70 15.48
CA VAL A 108 6.24 15.39 15.76
C VAL A 108 5.69 14.38 14.76
N ALA A 109 6.59 13.75 14.01
CA ALA A 109 6.35 12.49 13.32
C ALA A 109 7.26 11.44 13.94
N ASN A 110 6.70 10.36 14.45
CA ASN A 110 7.48 9.22 14.94
C ASN A 110 7.09 7.99 14.13
N LEU A 111 8.03 7.55 13.29
CA LEU A 111 7.84 6.46 12.32
C LEU A 111 8.75 5.26 12.64
N ASN A 112 9.42 5.27 13.79
CA ASN A 112 10.39 4.24 14.16
C ASN A 112 9.83 2.82 14.09
N ASN A 113 10.70 1.86 13.81
CA ASN A 113 10.41 0.44 13.97
C ASN A 113 9.12 0.02 13.25
N ASN A 114 9.15 0.20 11.94
CA ASN A 114 8.11 -0.17 10.98
C ASN A 114 8.79 -0.77 9.73
N PHE A 115 8.06 -0.96 8.64
CA PHE A 115 8.58 -1.43 7.35
C PHE A 115 8.38 -0.40 6.24
N PHE A 116 8.49 0.90 6.55
CA PHE A 116 8.43 1.94 5.52
C PHE A 116 9.59 1.79 4.53
N GLN A 117 9.31 2.06 3.26
CA GLN A 117 10.23 1.88 2.13
C GLN A 117 10.37 3.16 1.31
N GLY A 118 11.27 3.14 0.34
CA GLY A 118 11.53 4.26 -0.56
C GLY A 118 12.50 5.27 0.06
N PRO A 119 12.50 6.52 -0.42
CA PRO A 119 13.37 7.56 0.09
C PRO A 119 13.09 7.82 1.57
N THR A 120 14.14 8.04 2.38
CA THR A 120 13.94 8.61 3.72
C THR A 120 13.16 9.92 3.59
N PRO A 121 12.04 10.10 4.30
CA PRO A 121 11.14 11.23 4.05
C PRO A 121 11.78 12.56 4.44
N LEU A 122 11.71 13.54 3.54
CA LEU A 122 12.03 14.93 3.83
C LEU A 122 10.73 15.69 4.14
N PHE A 123 10.63 16.22 5.35
CA PHE A 123 9.48 17.02 5.76
C PHE A 123 9.75 18.50 5.51
N GLU A 124 8.73 19.20 5.00
CA GLU A 124 8.88 20.62 4.61
C GLU A 124 8.95 21.59 5.81
N ASN A 125 8.75 21.10 7.05
CA ASN A 125 8.73 21.94 8.24
C ASN A 125 10.13 22.00 8.91
N SER A 126 10.78 23.16 8.82
CA SER A 126 12.14 23.39 9.35
C SER A 126 12.20 23.61 10.88
N ASP A 127 11.08 23.91 11.53
CA ASP A 127 11.02 24.26 12.97
C ASP A 127 10.50 23.10 13.84
N ALA A 128 10.16 21.97 13.22
CA ALA A 128 9.55 20.82 13.87
C ALA A 128 10.60 19.73 14.16
N PHE A 129 10.39 18.98 15.25
CA PHE A 129 11.19 17.81 15.58
C PHE A 129 10.70 16.63 14.73
N VAL A 130 11.32 16.40 13.57
CA VAL A 130 10.80 15.52 12.52
C VAL A 130 11.92 14.73 11.80
N PRO A 131 11.80 13.41 11.53
CA PRO A 131 11.31 12.32 12.38
C PRO A 131 12.45 11.40 12.83
N ILE A 132 12.25 10.74 13.96
CA ILE A 132 12.96 9.50 14.29
C ILE A 132 12.37 8.43 13.36
N VAL A 133 13.15 8.02 12.36
CA VAL A 133 12.77 7.09 11.28
C VAL A 133 13.53 5.76 11.35
N ASN A 134 14.24 5.52 12.44
CA ASN A 134 15.11 4.38 12.63
C ASN A 134 14.33 3.06 12.63
N GLY A 135 14.96 1.98 12.17
CA GLY A 135 14.32 0.67 12.13
C GLY A 135 13.25 0.53 11.05
N ASN A 136 13.45 1.17 9.90
CA ASN A 136 12.64 1.02 8.69
C ASN A 136 13.49 0.48 7.53
N SER A 137 12.87 0.24 6.38
CA SER A 137 13.49 -0.27 5.14
C SER A 137 13.72 0.83 4.09
N PHE A 138 14.00 2.07 4.52
CA PHE A 138 14.33 3.15 3.58
C PHE A 138 15.57 2.80 2.76
N CYS A 139 15.60 3.24 1.50
CA CYS A 139 16.69 2.88 0.59
C CYS A 139 18.00 3.61 0.93
N LEU A 140 17.93 4.84 1.43
CA LEU A 140 19.07 5.71 1.73
C LEU A 140 18.79 6.52 2.99
N ASP A 141 19.80 6.70 3.84
CA ASP A 141 19.65 7.43 5.12
C ASP A 141 19.44 8.95 4.95
N THR A 142 19.94 9.52 3.85
CA THR A 142 19.86 10.97 3.60
C THR A 142 18.43 11.37 3.19
N PRO A 143 17.72 12.17 3.99
CA PRO A 143 16.33 12.54 3.71
C PRO A 143 16.16 13.23 2.35
N GLY A 144 15.12 12.84 1.62
CA GLY A 144 14.75 13.42 0.32
C GLY A 144 15.65 12.98 -0.85
N THR A 145 16.65 12.14 -0.61
CA THR A 145 17.48 11.59 -1.70
C THR A 145 16.69 10.51 -2.44
N PRO A 146 16.48 10.63 -3.77
CA PRO A 146 15.81 9.59 -4.55
C PRO A 146 16.52 8.24 -4.45
N CYS A 147 15.75 7.15 -4.54
CA CYS A 147 16.34 5.81 -4.55
C CYS A 147 16.94 5.51 -5.94
N ASP A 148 17.56 4.34 -6.07
CA ASP A 148 17.82 3.75 -7.38
C ASP A 148 16.49 3.65 -8.17
N PRO A 149 16.45 4.05 -9.46
CA PRO A 149 15.22 4.01 -10.26
C PRO A 149 14.55 2.63 -10.34
N ARG A 150 15.32 1.54 -10.22
CA ARG A 150 14.80 0.17 -10.17
C ARG A 150 14.04 -0.08 -8.87
N VAL A 151 14.56 0.41 -7.74
CA VAL A 151 13.85 0.39 -6.43
C VAL A 151 12.55 1.17 -6.54
N GLU A 152 12.57 2.39 -7.06
CA GLU A 152 11.34 3.21 -7.18
C GLU A 152 10.30 2.54 -8.09
N THR A 153 10.74 1.92 -9.18
CA THR A 153 9.86 1.18 -10.09
C THR A 153 9.24 -0.04 -9.43
N LEU A 154 10.03 -0.82 -8.67
CA LEU A 154 9.53 -1.98 -7.94
C LEU A 154 8.58 -1.57 -6.81
N LEU A 155 8.85 -0.47 -6.10
CA LEU A 155 7.93 0.05 -5.08
C LEU A 155 6.61 0.56 -5.70
N SER A 156 6.66 1.18 -6.89
CA SER A 156 5.45 1.51 -7.66
C SER A 156 4.65 0.27 -8.09
N ILE A 157 5.31 -0.85 -8.33
CA ILE A 157 4.64 -2.14 -8.57
C ILE A 157 4.01 -2.65 -7.27
N ALA A 158 4.73 -2.61 -6.16
CA ALA A 158 4.23 -3.02 -4.84
C ALA A 158 3.03 -2.18 -4.38
N GLU A 159 2.97 -0.90 -4.74
CA GLU A 159 1.82 -0.02 -4.50
C GLU A 159 0.53 -0.60 -5.09
N SER A 160 0.60 -1.17 -6.30
CA SER A 160 -0.56 -1.78 -6.98
C SER A 160 -1.06 -3.04 -6.28
N PHE A 161 -0.24 -3.61 -5.39
CA PHE A 161 -0.59 -4.73 -4.51
C PHE A 161 -0.93 -4.28 -3.07
N GLY A 162 -0.96 -2.97 -2.80
CA GLY A 162 -1.25 -2.40 -1.49
C GLY A 162 -0.08 -2.48 -0.50
N TYR A 163 1.17 -2.54 -0.99
CA TYR A 163 2.39 -2.66 -0.17
C TYR A 163 2.32 -3.83 0.84
N PRO A 164 2.20 -5.08 0.37
CA PRO A 164 2.08 -6.23 1.26
C PRO A 164 3.31 -6.36 2.18
N VAL A 165 3.08 -6.60 3.46
CA VAL A 165 4.12 -6.71 4.51
C VAL A 165 5.21 -7.72 4.13
N LYS A 166 4.85 -8.84 3.49
CA LYS A 166 5.80 -9.86 3.02
C LYS A 166 6.84 -9.30 2.04
N LEU A 167 6.45 -8.37 1.16
CA LEU A 167 7.42 -7.69 0.29
C LEU A 167 8.21 -6.64 1.07
N ALA A 168 7.55 -5.85 1.93
CA ALA A 168 8.21 -4.81 2.71
C ALA A 168 9.33 -5.35 3.63
N MET A 169 9.14 -6.56 4.18
CA MET A 169 10.15 -7.27 4.98
C MET A 169 11.31 -7.83 4.15
N ALA A 170 11.08 -8.11 2.87
CA ALA A 170 12.05 -8.79 2.00
C ALA A 170 12.78 -7.85 1.04
N TRP A 171 12.29 -6.63 0.86
CA TRP A 171 12.81 -5.62 -0.04
C TRP A 171 13.36 -4.45 0.78
N SER A 172 14.68 -4.45 0.98
CA SER A 172 15.40 -3.46 1.79
C SER A 172 16.68 -2.99 1.10
N GLY A 173 17.08 -1.75 1.33
CA GLY A 173 18.29 -1.16 0.73
C GLY A 173 18.04 -0.55 -0.66
N ASN A 174 19.11 -0.08 -1.29
CA ASN A 174 19.04 0.70 -2.54
C ASN A 174 19.41 -0.08 -3.81
N ASP A 175 19.52 -1.40 -3.75
CA ASP A 175 19.79 -2.24 -4.92
C ASP A 175 18.90 -3.49 -4.90
N PRO A 176 17.93 -3.62 -5.81
CA PRO A 176 17.04 -4.77 -5.82
C PRO A 176 17.75 -6.06 -6.28
N CYS A 177 18.97 -5.96 -6.81
CA CYS A 177 19.80 -7.11 -7.14
C CYS A 177 20.53 -7.70 -5.93
N ASP A 178 20.50 -7.02 -4.78
CA ASP A 178 21.06 -7.52 -3.51
C ASP A 178 20.04 -8.43 -2.79
N LEU A 179 19.74 -9.56 -3.43
CA LEU A 179 18.93 -10.66 -2.87
C LEU A 179 17.48 -10.31 -2.49
N TRP A 180 16.86 -9.29 -3.10
CA TRP A 180 15.44 -9.06 -2.91
C TRP A 180 14.61 -10.28 -3.32
N ALA A 181 13.71 -10.71 -2.44
CA ALA A 181 12.89 -11.88 -2.70
C ALA A 181 12.10 -11.71 -4.00
N GLY A 182 12.17 -12.74 -4.86
CA GLY A 182 11.48 -12.74 -6.14
C GLY A 182 12.17 -11.93 -7.25
N ILE A 183 13.29 -11.26 -6.98
CA ILE A 183 14.03 -10.50 -7.99
C ILE A 183 15.25 -11.29 -8.44
N THR A 184 15.46 -11.40 -9.75
CA THR A 184 16.72 -11.91 -10.33
C THR A 184 17.27 -10.89 -11.31
N CYS A 185 18.58 -10.71 -11.26
CA CYS A 185 19.30 -9.78 -12.12
C CYS A 185 20.36 -10.47 -12.97
N SER A 186 20.65 -9.87 -14.13
CA SER A 186 21.85 -10.11 -14.92
C SER A 186 22.73 -8.86 -14.86
N GLY A 187 23.76 -8.88 -14.01
CA GLY A 187 24.45 -7.65 -13.64
C GLY A 187 23.52 -6.74 -12.83
N SER A 188 23.36 -5.49 -13.23
CA SER A 188 22.43 -4.53 -12.62
C SER A 188 20.99 -4.62 -13.15
N ASP A 189 20.76 -5.38 -14.21
CA ASP A 189 19.48 -5.37 -14.91
C ASP A 189 18.54 -6.40 -14.30
N VAL A 190 17.35 -5.96 -13.89
CA VAL A 190 16.28 -6.85 -13.41
C VAL A 190 15.72 -7.64 -14.60
N THR A 191 15.92 -8.95 -14.59
CA THR A 191 15.52 -9.85 -15.68
C THR A 191 14.34 -10.74 -15.30
N VAL A 192 14.15 -11.04 -14.01
CA VAL A 192 13.01 -11.83 -13.51
C VAL A 192 12.37 -11.13 -12.32
N VAL A 193 11.05 -11.02 -12.36
CA VAL A 193 10.22 -10.78 -11.18
C VAL A 193 9.31 -11.98 -10.99
N ASN A 194 9.55 -12.75 -9.93
CA ASN A 194 8.78 -13.92 -9.54
C ASN A 194 8.14 -13.68 -8.17
N LEU A 195 6.86 -13.33 -8.20
CA LEU A 195 6.01 -13.11 -7.02
C LEU A 195 4.86 -14.12 -7.00
N GLY A 196 5.07 -15.32 -7.55
CA GLY A 196 4.07 -16.36 -7.53
C GLY A 196 3.82 -16.91 -6.12
N GLY A 197 2.55 -17.06 -5.70
CA GLY A 197 2.23 -17.55 -4.35
C GLY A 197 2.54 -16.57 -3.22
N PHE A 198 2.44 -15.26 -3.47
CA PHE A 198 2.66 -14.22 -2.45
C PHE A 198 1.37 -13.73 -1.79
N GLU A 199 0.22 -14.34 -2.12
CA GLU A 199 -1.11 -13.95 -1.63
C GLU A 199 -1.45 -12.49 -2.01
N LEU A 200 -0.90 -12.02 -3.13
CA LEU A 200 -1.07 -10.64 -3.58
C LEU A 200 -2.52 -10.36 -3.94
N THR A 201 -2.98 -9.16 -3.60
CA THR A 201 -4.27 -8.59 -4.04
C THR A 201 -4.03 -7.36 -4.92
N GLY A 202 -5.08 -6.66 -5.35
CA GLY A 202 -4.95 -5.47 -6.20
C GLY A 202 -4.85 -5.81 -7.69
N THR A 203 -4.04 -5.06 -8.44
CA THR A 203 -3.97 -5.16 -9.91
C THR A 203 -2.52 -5.26 -10.41
N ILE A 204 -2.34 -5.74 -11.63
CA ILE A 204 -1.03 -5.77 -12.28
C ILE A 204 -0.64 -4.34 -12.68
N SER A 205 0.50 -3.86 -12.22
CA SER A 205 0.96 -2.50 -12.50
C SER A 205 1.50 -2.35 -13.94
N PRO A 206 1.17 -1.27 -14.68
CA PRO A 206 1.83 -0.98 -15.95
C PRO A 206 3.32 -0.62 -15.76
N SER A 207 3.76 -0.26 -14.54
CA SER A 207 5.16 0.10 -14.24
C SER A 207 6.16 -1.04 -14.49
N PHE A 208 5.72 -2.30 -14.59
CA PHE A 208 6.59 -3.39 -15.07
C PHE A 208 7.23 -3.06 -16.43
N SER A 209 6.56 -2.30 -17.29
CA SER A 209 7.11 -1.86 -18.60
C SER A 209 8.36 -0.98 -18.51
N LYS A 210 8.63 -0.37 -17.35
CA LYS A 210 9.82 0.47 -17.11
C LYS A 210 11.09 -0.36 -16.87
N LEU A 211 10.95 -1.63 -16.49
CA LEU A 211 12.08 -2.56 -16.35
C LEU A 211 12.33 -3.25 -17.69
N THR A 212 12.98 -2.54 -18.61
CA THR A 212 13.08 -2.93 -20.04
C THR A 212 13.88 -4.21 -20.29
N SER A 213 14.71 -4.63 -19.34
CA SER A 213 15.46 -5.89 -19.39
C SER A 213 14.68 -7.11 -18.87
N LEU A 214 13.40 -6.96 -18.49
CA LEU A 214 12.58 -8.08 -18.01
C LEU A 214 12.40 -9.14 -19.10
N GLU A 215 12.73 -10.37 -18.74
CA GLU A 215 12.51 -11.58 -19.53
C GLU A 215 11.34 -12.40 -18.99
N THR A 216 11.15 -12.42 -17.67
CA THR A 216 10.10 -13.21 -17.01
C THR A 216 9.39 -12.39 -15.95
N ILE A 217 8.06 -12.38 -16.05
CA ILE A 217 7.16 -11.90 -14.99
C ILE A 217 6.30 -13.09 -14.57
N ASP A 218 6.47 -13.56 -13.34
CA ASP A 218 5.62 -14.60 -12.74
C ASP A 218 4.83 -14.00 -11.57
N LEU A 219 3.51 -13.93 -11.75
CA LEU A 219 2.53 -13.48 -10.76
C LEU A 219 1.50 -14.59 -10.47
N SER A 220 1.83 -15.84 -10.79
CA SER A 220 0.90 -16.96 -10.69
C SER A 220 0.48 -17.26 -9.26
N ASN A 221 -0.69 -17.88 -9.09
CA ASN A 221 -1.19 -18.32 -7.78
C ASN A 221 -1.28 -17.17 -6.77
N ASN A 222 -1.99 -16.11 -7.13
CA ASN A 222 -2.28 -14.96 -6.28
C ASN A 222 -3.80 -14.66 -6.33
N ASN A 223 -4.22 -13.56 -5.69
CA ASN A 223 -5.61 -13.08 -5.68
C ASN A 223 -5.75 -11.78 -6.48
N LEU A 224 -4.95 -11.60 -7.55
CA LEU A 224 -4.95 -10.39 -8.36
C LEU A 224 -6.24 -10.26 -9.17
N THR A 225 -6.66 -9.02 -9.41
CA THR A 225 -7.87 -8.65 -10.15
C THR A 225 -7.54 -7.67 -11.29
N GLY A 226 -8.54 -7.26 -12.06
CA GLY A 226 -8.38 -6.34 -13.19
C GLY A 226 -7.85 -7.03 -14.44
N SER A 227 -7.37 -6.25 -15.40
CA SER A 227 -6.86 -6.73 -16.68
C SER A 227 -5.34 -6.71 -16.76
N ILE A 228 -4.78 -7.47 -17.71
CA ILE A 228 -3.36 -7.39 -18.05
C ILE A 228 -3.09 -6.03 -18.73
N PRO A 229 -2.17 -5.19 -18.22
CA PRO A 229 -1.85 -3.89 -18.82
C PRO A 229 -1.27 -4.04 -20.23
N THR A 230 -1.69 -3.20 -21.16
CA THR A 230 -1.21 -3.24 -22.56
C THR A 230 0.24 -2.78 -22.66
N GLU A 231 0.73 -1.99 -21.71
CA GLU A 231 2.11 -1.52 -21.62
C GLU A 231 3.11 -2.68 -21.57
N LEU A 232 2.72 -3.84 -21.02
CA LEU A 232 3.59 -5.02 -20.95
C LEU A 232 3.94 -5.56 -22.34
N THR A 233 3.13 -5.27 -23.38
CA THR A 233 3.41 -5.66 -24.76
C THR A 233 4.61 -4.93 -25.36
N THR A 234 5.05 -3.84 -24.73
CA THR A 234 6.18 -3.01 -25.17
C THR A 234 7.55 -3.49 -24.67
N LEU A 235 7.57 -4.47 -23.76
CA LEU A 235 8.82 -4.99 -23.19
C LEU A 235 9.63 -5.77 -24.25
N PRO A 236 10.83 -5.30 -24.61
CA PRO A 236 11.57 -5.83 -25.77
C PRO A 236 12.18 -7.21 -25.51
N MET A 237 12.43 -7.54 -24.24
CA MET A 237 13.11 -8.77 -23.83
C MET A 237 12.16 -9.82 -23.25
N LEU A 238 10.87 -9.50 -23.09
CA LEU A 238 9.92 -10.36 -22.41
C LEU A 238 9.74 -11.67 -23.17
N ARG A 239 9.82 -12.78 -22.44
CA ARG A 239 9.64 -14.14 -22.97
C ARG A 239 8.50 -14.86 -22.27
N THR A 240 8.30 -14.60 -20.98
CA THR A 240 7.26 -15.25 -20.20
C THR A 240 6.49 -14.23 -19.36
N LEU A 241 5.17 -14.24 -19.49
CA LEU A 241 4.24 -13.61 -18.57
C LEU A 241 3.32 -14.70 -18.02
N ASN A 242 3.48 -15.04 -16.74
CA ASN A 242 2.64 -16.01 -16.07
C ASN A 242 1.72 -15.30 -15.07
N VAL A 243 0.41 -15.27 -15.36
CA VAL A 243 -0.64 -14.72 -14.50
C VAL A 243 -1.68 -15.77 -14.14
N SER A 244 -1.32 -17.06 -14.27
CA SER A 244 -2.22 -18.17 -14.00
C SER A 244 -2.69 -18.21 -12.54
N ILE A 245 -3.87 -18.79 -12.29
CA ILE A 245 -4.44 -18.97 -10.95
C ILE A 245 -4.54 -17.60 -10.23
N ASN A 246 -5.42 -16.74 -10.76
CA ASN A 246 -5.75 -15.42 -10.23
C ASN A 246 -7.24 -15.12 -10.54
N ASN A 247 -7.69 -13.87 -10.30
CA ASN A 247 -9.02 -13.37 -10.70
C ASN A 247 -8.92 -12.31 -11.81
N ILE A 248 -7.96 -12.46 -12.74
CA ILE A 248 -7.77 -11.54 -13.86
C ILE A 248 -8.95 -11.67 -14.84
N ASN A 249 -9.37 -10.53 -15.40
CA ASN A 249 -10.44 -10.42 -16.37
C ASN A 249 -10.01 -9.58 -17.59
N GLY A 250 -10.92 -9.39 -18.54
CA GLY A 250 -10.65 -8.57 -19.71
C GLY A 250 -9.89 -9.30 -20.82
N ALA A 251 -9.75 -8.64 -21.96
CA ALA A 251 -9.01 -9.17 -23.09
C ALA A 251 -7.51 -9.31 -22.78
N VAL A 252 -6.89 -10.38 -23.32
CA VAL A 252 -5.43 -10.54 -23.27
C VAL A 252 -4.82 -9.62 -24.35
N PRO A 253 -3.94 -8.67 -23.99
CA PRO A 253 -3.25 -7.84 -24.98
C PRO A 253 -2.46 -8.67 -26.00
N THR A 254 -2.27 -8.13 -27.20
CA THR A 254 -1.48 -8.82 -28.24
C THR A 254 0.01 -8.63 -27.98
N PHE A 255 0.66 -9.67 -27.46
CA PHE A 255 2.11 -9.72 -27.33
C PHE A 255 2.78 -10.17 -28.64
N SER A 256 4.09 -9.96 -28.76
CA SER A 256 4.87 -10.59 -29.83
C SER A 256 4.73 -12.12 -29.76
N GLY A 257 4.74 -12.81 -30.91
CA GLY A 257 4.53 -14.26 -30.97
C GLY A 257 5.57 -15.12 -30.24
N SER A 258 6.69 -14.52 -29.81
CA SER A 258 7.72 -15.16 -28.99
C SER A 258 7.45 -15.11 -27.48
N VAL A 259 6.47 -14.33 -27.03
CA VAL A 259 6.10 -14.22 -25.60
C VAL A 259 5.11 -15.33 -25.26
N ASN A 260 5.49 -16.18 -24.32
CA ASN A 260 4.58 -17.16 -23.71
C ASN A 260 3.74 -16.47 -22.63
N VAL A 261 2.44 -16.30 -22.88
CA VAL A 261 1.49 -15.71 -21.92
C VAL A 261 0.63 -16.81 -21.32
N VAL A 262 0.80 -17.09 -20.03
CA VAL A 262 0.10 -18.16 -19.32
C VAL A 262 -1.03 -17.55 -18.46
N THR A 263 -2.28 -17.81 -18.84
CA THR A 263 -3.48 -17.21 -18.21
C THR A 263 -4.44 -18.22 -17.62
N SER A 264 -4.11 -19.52 -17.61
CA SER A 264 -4.99 -20.58 -17.12
C SER A 264 -5.41 -20.37 -15.66
N GLY A 265 -6.66 -20.72 -15.32
CA GLY A 265 -7.17 -20.54 -13.96
C GLY A 265 -7.72 -19.16 -13.64
N ASN A 266 -7.87 -18.26 -14.63
CA ASN A 266 -8.61 -17.01 -14.52
C ASN A 266 -10.00 -17.18 -15.18
N ALA A 267 -11.09 -17.11 -14.42
CA ALA A 267 -12.43 -17.47 -14.92
C ALA A 267 -13.00 -16.49 -15.98
N ASP A 268 -12.59 -15.23 -15.93
CA ASP A 268 -13.13 -14.13 -16.74
C ASP A 268 -12.11 -13.54 -17.74
N ILE A 269 -10.97 -14.21 -17.92
CA ILE A 269 -10.00 -13.80 -18.93
C ILE A 269 -10.59 -13.98 -20.34
N GLY A 270 -10.35 -12.99 -21.21
CA GLY A 270 -10.87 -12.97 -22.59
C GLY A 270 -12.34 -12.54 -22.72
N LYS A 271 -13.03 -12.23 -21.62
CA LYS A 271 -14.38 -11.64 -21.64
C LYS A 271 -14.28 -10.13 -21.52
N ASP A 272 -15.12 -9.38 -22.22
CA ASP A 272 -15.26 -7.94 -21.98
C ASP A 272 -15.63 -7.73 -20.49
N GLY A 273 -14.97 -6.79 -19.82
CA GLY A 273 -14.95 -6.67 -18.35
C GLY A 273 -16.33 -6.51 -17.68
N PRO A 274 -16.35 -6.54 -16.35
CA PRO A 274 -17.01 -7.60 -15.59
C PRO A 274 -18.47 -7.84 -16.02
N VAL A 275 -18.83 -9.11 -16.19
CA VAL A 275 -20.23 -9.51 -16.03
C VAL A 275 -20.63 -9.07 -14.62
N SER A 276 -21.65 -8.20 -14.54
CA SER A 276 -22.27 -7.78 -13.29
C SER A 276 -22.35 -8.97 -12.33
N HIS A 277 -21.66 -8.87 -11.18
CA HIS A 277 -21.88 -9.81 -10.10
C HIS A 277 -23.40 -9.81 -9.81
N PRO A 278 -24.07 -10.97 -9.61
CA PRO A 278 -25.52 -11.03 -9.40
C PRO A 278 -26.04 -10.11 -8.27
N LEU A 279 -25.16 -9.78 -7.31
CA LEU A 279 -25.41 -8.84 -6.21
C LEU A 279 -25.55 -7.39 -6.68
N VAL A 280 -24.82 -6.96 -7.72
CA VAL A 280 -24.93 -5.62 -8.30
C VAL A 280 -26.27 -5.46 -9.03
N GLU A 281 -26.75 -6.50 -9.71
CA GLU A 281 -28.09 -6.51 -10.31
C GLU A 281 -29.21 -6.54 -9.27
N LEU A 282 -29.03 -7.25 -8.15
CA LEU A 282 -29.96 -7.24 -7.02
C LEU A 282 -30.03 -5.85 -6.36
N LEU A 283 -28.89 -5.19 -6.13
CA LEU A 283 -28.86 -3.84 -5.55
C LEU A 283 -29.45 -2.78 -6.49
N GLN A 284 -29.26 -2.93 -7.80
CA GLN A 284 -29.88 -2.04 -8.79
C GLN A 284 -31.40 -2.27 -8.93
N LYS A 285 -31.90 -3.49 -8.70
CA LYS A 285 -33.34 -3.77 -8.61
C LYS A 285 -33.96 -3.24 -7.32
N MET A 286 -33.26 -3.35 -6.19
CA MET A 286 -33.76 -2.86 -4.90
C MET A 286 -33.83 -1.33 -4.79
N ASN A 287 -33.13 -0.58 -5.65
CA ASN A 287 -33.19 0.89 -5.70
C ASN A 287 -34.21 1.44 -6.72
N LYS A 288 -35.05 0.59 -7.33
CA LYS A 288 -36.08 0.98 -8.30
C LYS A 288 -37.52 0.69 -7.85
N ASP A 289 -37.70 0.18 -6.64
CA ASP A 289 -38.99 0.03 -5.95
C ASP A 289 -38.98 0.85 -4.65
#